data_AF-A0A381R8S3-F1
#
_entry.id   AF-A0A381R8S3-F1
#
_cell.length_a   1.000
_cell.length_b   1.000
_cell.length_c   1.000
_cell.angle_alpha   90.00
_cell.angle_beta   90.00
_cell.angle_gamma   90.00
#
_symmetry.space_group_name_H-M   'P 1'
#
loop_
_entity.id
_entity.type
_entity.pdbx_description
1 polymer ?
#
loop_
_entity_poly.entity_id
_entity_poly.type
_entity_poly.pdbx_seq_one_letter_code
_entity_poly.pdbx_strand_id
1 'polypeptide(L)'
;MSLPTLYELADEFKDALENLTELDDQAVVDTLESLEGEFKLKSTNVAKYIRNLEHTLEGIKEVESKMHQKRASLEKKIGHMREYLRHNLEKSGVKKIDSPEISISIQKNPYKVVITNEKEIPAEFIDTKETETINKEKLREALKNGIEISGCELVQENRLTIK
;
A
#
# COMPACT_ATOMS: atom_id res chain seq x y z
N MET A 1 24.29 20.61 -25.28
CA MET A 1 22.84 20.83 -25.35
C MET A 1 22.17 19.80 -24.47
N SER A 2 21.21 20.21 -23.64
CA SER A 2 20.39 19.27 -22.86
C SER A 2 19.45 18.53 -23.81
N LEU A 3 19.24 17.23 -23.62
CA LEU A 3 18.22 16.49 -24.36
C LEU A 3 16.83 16.93 -23.87
N PRO A 4 15.86 17.20 -24.76
CA PRO A 4 14.52 17.64 -24.39
C PRO A 4 13.84 16.55 -23.57
N THR A 5 13.10 16.92 -22.52
CA THR A 5 12.35 16.00 -21.65
C THR A 5 11.20 15.32 -22.40
N LEU A 6 10.67 14.21 -21.88
CA LEU A 6 9.51 13.57 -22.51
C LEU A 6 8.27 14.49 -22.49
N TYR A 7 8.20 15.35 -21.48
CA TYR A 7 7.17 16.36 -21.34
C TYR A 7 7.29 17.43 -22.44
N GLU A 8 8.47 18.01 -22.61
CA GLU A 8 8.74 18.98 -23.69
C GLU A 8 8.50 18.39 -25.09
N LEU A 9 8.94 17.15 -25.34
CA LEU A 9 8.66 16.45 -26.61
C LEU A 9 7.16 16.19 -26.82
N ALA A 10 6.38 15.98 -25.76
CA ALA A 10 4.94 15.79 -25.87
C ALA A 10 4.24 17.10 -26.24
N ASP A 11 4.66 18.21 -25.63
CA ASP A 11 4.14 19.54 -25.91
C ASP A 11 4.51 19.96 -27.35
N GLU A 12 5.77 19.80 -27.76
CA GLU A 12 6.23 20.09 -29.13
C GLU A 12 5.51 19.23 -30.19
N PHE A 13 5.30 17.94 -29.92
CA PHE A 13 4.57 17.06 -30.82
C PHE A 13 3.09 17.45 -30.94
N LYS A 14 2.47 17.90 -29.83
CA LYS A 14 1.09 18.38 -29.83
C LYS A 14 0.96 19.70 -30.60
N ASP A 15 1.85 20.65 -30.36
CA ASP A 15 1.87 21.93 -31.07
C ASP A 15 2.09 21.73 -32.57
N ALA A 16 2.97 20.80 -32.96
CA ALA A 16 3.19 20.44 -34.37
C ALA A 16 1.94 19.82 -35.03
N LEU A 17 1.19 18.99 -34.31
CA LEU A 17 -0.09 18.42 -34.79
C LEU A 17 -1.16 19.48 -35.00
N GLU A 18 -1.25 20.49 -34.13
CA GLU A 18 -2.24 21.57 -34.23
C GLU A 18 -1.93 22.52 -35.40
N ASN A 19 -0.65 22.83 -35.64
CA ASN A 19 -0.20 23.74 -36.70
C ASN A 19 -0.24 23.13 -38.12
N LEU A 20 -0.50 21.82 -38.26
CA LEU A 20 -0.55 21.11 -39.55
C LEU A 20 -1.73 21.52 -40.45
N THR A 21 -2.63 22.37 -39.94
CA THR A 21 -3.83 22.82 -40.67
C THR A 21 -3.63 24.07 -41.53
N GLU A 22 -2.48 24.76 -41.46
CA GLU A 22 -2.32 26.12 -42.04
C GLU A 22 -1.18 26.33 -43.07
N LEU A 23 -0.31 25.36 -43.39
CA LEU A 23 0.90 25.58 -44.22
C LEU A 23 1.30 24.40 -45.15
N ASP A 24 2.11 24.72 -46.17
CA ASP A 24 2.61 23.86 -47.27
C ASP A 24 3.10 22.46 -46.81
N ASP A 25 2.57 21.44 -47.48
CA ASP A 25 2.29 20.12 -46.89
C ASP A 25 3.55 19.28 -46.58
N GLN A 26 4.68 19.50 -47.24
CA GLN A 26 5.78 18.52 -47.22
C GLN A 26 6.81 18.73 -46.09
N ALA A 27 7.23 19.97 -45.81
CA ALA A 27 8.22 20.25 -44.77
C ALA A 27 7.64 20.07 -43.35
N VAL A 28 6.33 20.28 -43.20
CA VAL A 28 5.61 20.05 -41.95
C VAL A 28 5.53 18.56 -41.64
N VAL A 29 5.26 17.73 -42.66
CA VAL A 29 5.24 16.26 -42.52
C VAL A 29 6.60 15.71 -42.10
N ASP A 30 7.69 16.14 -42.75
CA ASP A 30 9.05 15.69 -42.41
C ASP A 30 9.43 16.05 -40.95
N THR A 31 9.05 17.25 -40.50
CA THR A 31 9.30 17.71 -39.13
C THR A 31 8.48 16.90 -38.12
N LEU A 32 7.22 16.60 -38.44
CA LEU A 32 6.32 15.86 -37.58
C LEU A 32 6.72 14.38 -37.46
N GLU A 33 7.16 13.76 -38.55
CA GLU A 33 7.72 12.39 -38.53
C GLU A 33 8.97 12.31 -37.65
N SER A 34 9.84 13.32 -37.69
CA SER A 34 11.03 13.36 -36.84
C SER A 34 10.67 13.49 -35.35
N LEU A 35 9.76 14.41 -35.00
CA LEU A 35 9.29 14.59 -33.62
C LEU A 35 8.57 13.34 -33.10
N GLU A 36 7.74 12.70 -33.95
CA GLU A 36 7.07 11.45 -33.60
C GLU A 36 8.09 10.34 -33.29
N GLY A 37 9.15 10.23 -34.10
CA GLY A 37 10.24 9.28 -33.88
C GLY A 37 10.95 9.47 -32.54
N GLU A 38 11.31 10.73 -32.21
CA GLU A 38 11.96 11.07 -30.95
C GLU A 38 11.05 10.82 -29.74
N PHE A 39 9.77 11.23 -29.84
CA PHE A 39 8.76 11.00 -28.82
C PHE A 39 8.53 9.50 -28.56
N LYS A 40 8.36 8.69 -29.63
CA LYS A 40 8.19 7.23 -29.54
C LYS A 40 9.41 6.57 -28.91
N LEU A 41 10.63 6.96 -29.33
CA LEU A 41 11.86 6.40 -28.79
C LEU A 41 11.99 6.69 -27.29
N LYS A 42 11.79 7.95 -26.88
CA LYS A 42 11.89 8.34 -25.48
C LYS A 42 10.81 7.69 -24.62
N SER A 43 9.56 7.66 -25.10
CA SER A 43 8.45 6.96 -24.45
C SER A 43 8.76 5.48 -24.24
N THR A 44 9.30 4.81 -25.27
CA THR A 44 9.69 3.39 -25.21
C THR A 44 10.81 3.16 -24.19
N ASN A 45 11.80 4.04 -24.13
CA ASN A 45 12.90 3.94 -23.18
C ASN A 45 12.43 4.16 -21.72
N VAL A 46 11.52 5.11 -21.50
CA VAL A 46 10.87 5.32 -20.19
C VAL A 46 10.05 4.08 -19.79
N ALA A 47 9.27 3.50 -20.71
CA ALA A 47 8.51 2.28 -20.45
C ALA A 47 9.42 1.08 -20.11
N LYS A 48 10.53 0.91 -20.82
CA LYS A 48 11.54 -0.12 -20.50
C LYS A 48 12.13 0.07 -19.11
N TYR A 49 12.41 1.32 -18.72
CA TYR A 49 12.91 1.63 -17.38
C TYR A 49 11.87 1.33 -16.31
N ILE A 50 10.59 1.69 -16.52
CA ILE A 50 9.48 1.35 -15.62
C ILE A 50 9.39 -0.17 -15.44
N ARG A 51 9.42 -0.96 -16.51
CA ARG A 51 9.39 -2.43 -16.40
C ARG A 51 10.57 -2.99 -15.60
N ASN A 52 11.77 -2.42 -15.77
CA ASN A 52 12.93 -2.82 -14.97
C ASN A 52 12.69 -2.54 -13.47
N LEU A 53 12.12 -1.38 -13.13
CA LEU A 53 11.73 -1.07 -11.76
C LEU A 53 10.64 -2.02 -11.24
N GLU A 54 9.64 -2.36 -12.05
CA GLU A 54 8.59 -3.32 -11.67
C GLU A 54 9.17 -4.71 -11.36
N HIS A 55 10.10 -5.22 -12.17
CA HIS A 55 10.79 -6.48 -11.89
C HIS A 55 11.63 -6.41 -10.62
N THR A 56 12.33 -5.29 -10.40
CA THR A 56 13.11 -5.08 -9.17
C THR A 56 12.18 -5.04 -7.95
N LEU A 57 11.04 -4.36 -8.06
CA LEU A 57 10.02 -4.27 -7.01
C LEU A 57 9.43 -5.63 -6.66
N GLU A 58 9.17 -6.48 -7.66
CA GLU A 58 8.67 -7.84 -7.45
C GLU A 58 9.67 -8.68 -6.65
N GLY A 59 10.97 -8.63 -7.00
CA GLY A 59 12.02 -9.29 -6.24
C GLY A 59 12.12 -8.80 -4.79
N ILE A 60 11.99 -7.49 -4.55
CA ILE A 60 11.98 -6.92 -3.20
C ILE A 60 10.79 -7.45 -2.40
N LYS A 61 9.57 -7.46 -2.97
CA LYS A 61 8.37 -7.96 -2.30
C LYS A 61 8.49 -9.43 -1.92
N GLU A 62 9.11 -10.25 -2.77
CA GLU A 62 9.34 -11.66 -2.48
C GLU A 62 10.27 -11.83 -1.26
N VAL A 63 11.38 -11.10 -1.22
CA VAL A 63 12.33 -11.13 -0.10
C VAL A 63 11.68 -10.63 1.18
N GLU A 64 10.93 -9.53 1.11
CA GLU A 64 10.20 -8.97 2.25
C GLU A 64 9.21 -9.98 2.83
N SER A 65 8.41 -10.65 1.99
CA SER A 65 7.49 -11.70 2.40
C SER A 65 8.21 -12.86 3.11
N LYS A 66 9.35 -13.32 2.56
CA LYS A 66 10.19 -14.35 3.20
C LYS A 66 10.72 -13.89 4.57
N MET A 67 11.18 -12.66 4.67
CA MET A 67 11.68 -12.10 5.93
C MET A 67 10.57 -11.93 6.97
N HIS A 68 9.38 -11.50 6.55
CA HIS A 68 8.20 -11.44 7.40
C HIS A 68 7.82 -12.82 7.94
N GLN A 69 7.79 -13.85 7.09
CA GLN A 69 7.53 -15.23 7.52
C GLN A 69 8.59 -15.73 8.50
N LYS A 70 9.87 -15.45 8.24
CA LYS A 70 10.97 -15.82 9.14
C LYS A 70 10.85 -15.14 10.51
N ARG A 71 10.52 -13.83 10.52
CA ARG A 71 10.24 -13.07 11.74
C ARG A 71 9.08 -13.70 12.51
N ALA A 72 7.95 -13.93 11.85
CA ALA A 72 6.78 -14.53 12.49
C ALA A 72 7.07 -15.93 13.07
N SER A 73 7.89 -16.73 12.39
CA SER A 73 8.35 -18.03 12.90
C SER A 73 9.21 -17.89 14.16
N LEU A 74 10.15 -16.95 14.19
CA LEU A 74 10.97 -16.66 15.37
C LEU A 74 10.12 -16.15 16.54
N GLU A 75 9.16 -15.25 16.29
CA GLU A 75 8.24 -14.76 17.31
C GLU A 75 7.42 -15.91 17.92
N LYS A 76 6.89 -16.82 17.10
CA LYS A 76 6.20 -18.04 17.56
C LYS A 76 7.10 -18.95 18.39
N LYS A 77 8.36 -19.13 17.97
CA LYS A 77 9.35 -19.95 18.68
C LYS A 77 9.70 -19.32 20.04
N ILE A 78 9.92 -18.01 20.08
CA ILE A 78 10.16 -17.27 21.33
C ILE A 78 8.96 -17.41 22.27
N GLY A 79 7.72 -17.27 21.75
CA GLY A 79 6.50 -17.48 22.52
C GLY A 79 6.43 -18.87 23.14
N HIS A 80 6.69 -19.92 22.34
CA HIS A 80 6.76 -21.30 22.83
C HIS A 80 7.84 -21.49 23.91
N MET A 81 9.04 -20.95 23.70
CA MET A 81 10.14 -21.09 24.67
C MET A 81 9.85 -20.36 25.98
N ARG A 82 9.17 -19.20 25.93
CA ARG A 82 8.72 -18.48 27.13
C ARG A 82 7.68 -19.29 27.91
N GLU A 83 6.70 -19.86 27.22
CA GLU A 83 5.68 -20.69 27.87
C GLU A 83 6.28 -21.98 28.43
N TYR A 84 7.18 -22.63 27.69
CA TYR A 84 7.94 -23.77 28.17
C TYR A 84 8.72 -23.44 29.45
N LEU A 85 9.47 -22.33 29.45
CA LEU A 85 10.23 -21.89 30.62
C LEU A 85 9.30 -21.61 31.80
N ARG A 86 8.20 -20.88 31.57
CA ARG A 86 7.19 -20.58 32.59
C ARG A 86 6.61 -21.85 33.18
N HIS A 87 6.16 -22.79 32.35
CA HIS A 87 5.58 -24.06 32.79
C HIS A 87 6.54 -24.88 33.66
N ASN A 88 7.82 -24.95 33.29
CA ASN A 88 8.81 -25.70 34.07
C ASN A 88 9.16 -25.01 35.40
N LEU A 89 9.22 -23.68 35.42
CA LEU A 89 9.41 -22.91 36.66
C LEU A 89 8.20 -23.04 37.60
N GLU A 90 6.97 -22.98 37.07
CA GLU A 90 5.74 -23.23 37.84
C GLU A 90 5.73 -24.67 38.39
N LYS A 91 6.04 -25.68 37.57
CA LYS A 91 6.07 -27.09 37.98
C LYS A 91 7.14 -27.40 39.02
N SER A 92 8.31 -26.76 38.94
CA SER A 92 9.40 -26.93 39.91
C SER A 92 9.23 -26.10 41.18
N GLY A 93 8.25 -25.19 41.23
CA GLY A 93 8.03 -24.27 42.34
C GLY A 93 9.08 -23.16 42.45
N VAL A 94 10.00 -23.05 41.48
CA VAL A 94 11.06 -22.03 41.47
C VAL A 94 10.47 -20.69 41.02
N LYS A 95 10.44 -19.71 41.93
CA LYS A 95 9.89 -18.38 41.66
C LYS A 95 10.90 -17.39 41.10
N LYS A 96 12.20 -17.57 41.40
CA LYS A 96 13.27 -16.69 40.95
C LYS A 96 14.56 -17.48 40.71
N ILE A 97 15.23 -17.19 39.61
CA ILE A 97 16.59 -17.63 39.30
C ILE A 97 17.40 -16.37 39.02
N ASP A 98 18.47 -16.14 39.78
CA ASP A 98 19.42 -15.06 39.55
C ASP A 98 20.72 -15.65 39.03
N SER A 99 21.17 -15.20 37.87
CA SER A 99 22.52 -15.47 37.36
C SER A 99 23.22 -14.14 37.06
N PRO A 100 24.57 -14.11 37.00
CA PRO A 100 25.31 -12.89 36.66
C PRO A 100 24.92 -12.27 35.31
N GLU A 101 24.38 -13.08 34.40
CA GLU A 101 24.02 -12.66 33.04
C GLU A 101 22.53 -12.33 32.91
N ILE A 102 21.65 -13.07 33.60
CA ILE A 102 20.19 -12.99 33.42
C ILE A 102 19.46 -13.31 34.74
N SER A 103 18.49 -12.46 35.09
CA SER A 103 17.54 -12.72 36.18
C SER A 103 16.18 -13.14 35.63
N ILE A 104 15.61 -14.23 36.13
CA ILE A 104 14.31 -14.78 35.74
C ILE A 104 13.41 -14.80 36.97
N SER A 105 12.21 -14.24 36.87
CA SER A 105 11.22 -14.32 37.95
C SER A 105 9.81 -14.58 37.43
N ILE A 106 9.05 -15.36 38.18
CA ILE A 106 7.61 -15.55 37.96
C ILE A 106 6.83 -14.66 38.90
N GLN A 107 5.89 -13.91 38.34
CA GLN A 107 5.00 -13.03 39.08
C GLN A 107 3.55 -13.28 38.63
N LYS A 108 2.59 -12.96 39.51
CA LYS A 108 1.18 -13.02 39.15
C LYS A 108 0.86 -11.83 38.25
N ASN A 109 0.26 -12.11 37.10
CA ASN A 109 -0.32 -11.05 36.27
C ASN A 109 -1.45 -10.35 37.02
N PRO A 110 -1.72 -9.06 36.73
CA PRO A 110 -2.90 -8.38 37.23
C PRO A 110 -4.17 -9.15 36.80
N TYR A 111 -5.22 -9.05 37.63
CA TYR A 111 -6.49 -9.68 37.34
C TYR A 111 -7.02 -9.20 35.99
N LYS A 112 -7.29 -10.15 35.09
CA LYS A 112 -7.98 -9.89 33.83
C LYS A 112 -9.47 -10.16 34.03
N VAL A 113 -10.31 -9.20 33.67
CA VAL A 113 -11.76 -9.42 33.57
C VAL A 113 -12.02 -10.22 32.30
N VAL A 114 -12.66 -11.37 32.44
CA VAL A 114 -13.15 -12.20 31.33
C VAL A 114 -14.66 -12.11 31.35
N ILE A 115 -15.23 -11.55 30.28
CA ILE A 115 -16.68 -11.45 30.12
C ILE A 115 -17.20 -12.82 29.67
N THR A 116 -18.01 -13.45 30.51
CA THR A 116 -18.67 -14.73 30.21
C THR A 116 -20.00 -14.56 29.49
N ASN A 117 -20.74 -13.49 29.80
CA ASN A 117 -22.00 -13.15 29.15
C ASN A 117 -22.19 -11.62 29.14
N GLU A 118 -22.18 -11.00 27.96
CA GLU A 118 -22.33 -9.55 27.80
C GLU A 118 -23.72 -9.04 28.21
N LYS A 119 -24.76 -9.88 28.13
CA LYS A 119 -26.15 -9.49 28.45
C LYS A 119 -26.43 -9.39 29.95
N GLU A 120 -25.56 -9.98 30.76
CA GLU A 120 -25.65 -9.92 32.23
C GLU A 120 -24.82 -8.78 32.82
N ILE A 121 -24.04 -8.07 31.98
CA ILE A 121 -23.25 -6.93 32.42
C ILE A 121 -24.18 -5.75 32.68
N PRO A 122 -24.16 -5.15 33.88
CA PRO A 122 -24.91 -3.95 34.16
C PRO A 122 -24.53 -2.81 33.20
N ALA A 123 -25.53 -2.02 32.78
CA ALA A 123 -25.34 -0.90 31.86
C ALA A 123 -24.31 0.15 32.34
N GLU A 124 -24.00 0.18 33.65
CA GLU A 124 -22.94 1.02 34.24
C GLU A 124 -21.53 0.71 33.72
N PHE A 125 -21.30 -0.46 33.13
CA PHE A 125 -20.00 -0.88 32.58
C PHE A 125 -19.97 -0.92 31.04
N ILE A 126 -21.04 -0.47 30.37
CA ILE A 126 -21.19 -0.55 28.91
C ILE A 126 -21.10 0.87 28.32
N ASP A 127 -19.93 1.18 27.73
CA ASP A 127 -19.76 2.38 26.93
C ASP A 127 -20.30 2.16 25.51
N THR A 128 -21.44 2.76 25.19
CA THR A 128 -22.05 2.66 23.86
C THR A 128 -21.44 3.73 22.95
N LYS A 129 -20.64 3.33 21.96
CA LYS A 129 -20.15 4.21 20.89
C LYS A 129 -20.94 3.95 19.62
N GLU A 130 -21.88 4.83 19.28
CA GLU A 130 -22.53 4.85 17.96
C GLU A 130 -21.54 5.45 16.95
N THR A 131 -20.93 4.60 16.12
CA THR A 131 -20.11 5.06 15.01
C THR A 131 -20.96 5.16 13.75
N GLU A 132 -21.40 6.37 13.40
CA GLU A 132 -21.94 6.67 12.07
C GLU A 132 -20.80 6.62 11.05
N THR A 133 -20.85 5.63 10.16
CA THR A 133 -19.86 5.47 9.08
C THR A 133 -20.51 5.76 7.74
N ILE A 134 -19.91 6.67 6.99
CA ILE A 134 -20.35 7.03 5.65
C ILE A 134 -20.03 5.86 4.71
N ASN A 135 -21.08 5.23 4.15
CA ASN A 135 -20.91 4.16 3.17
C ASN A 135 -20.62 4.73 1.77
N LYS A 136 -19.34 4.81 1.44
CA LYS A 136 -18.85 5.34 0.15
C LYS A 136 -19.25 4.49 -1.06
N GLU A 137 -19.57 3.20 -0.88
CA GLU A 137 -20.03 2.33 -1.98
C GLU A 137 -21.45 2.70 -2.40
N LYS A 138 -22.36 2.85 -1.44
CA LYS A 138 -23.72 3.33 -1.70
C LYS A 138 -23.74 4.73 -2.31
N LEU A 139 -22.85 5.62 -1.84
CA LEU A 139 -22.69 6.95 -2.43
C LEU A 139 -22.21 6.86 -3.89
N ARG A 140 -21.24 6.00 -4.20
CA ARG A 140 -20.74 5.81 -5.56
C ARG A 140 -21.80 5.22 -6.50
N GLU A 141 -22.62 4.28 -6.04
CA GLU A 141 -23.73 3.72 -6.82
C GLU A 141 -24.82 4.76 -7.06
N ALA A 142 -25.22 5.50 -6.03
CA ALA A 142 -26.23 6.55 -6.14
C ALA A 142 -25.81 7.68 -7.09
N LEU A 143 -24.55 8.14 -7.00
CA LEU A 143 -23.99 9.14 -7.93
C LEU A 143 -23.89 8.62 -9.36
N LYS A 144 -23.55 7.33 -9.58
CA LYS A 144 -23.55 6.70 -10.91
C LYS A 144 -24.95 6.60 -11.52
N ASN A 145 -25.97 6.43 -10.67
CA ASN A 145 -27.38 6.34 -11.10
C ASN A 145 -28.03 7.73 -11.29
N GLY A 146 -27.27 8.82 -11.20
CA GLY A 146 -27.75 10.18 -11.46
C GLY A 146 -28.43 10.86 -10.27
N ILE A 147 -28.28 10.32 -9.05
CA ILE A 147 -28.78 10.96 -7.83
C ILE A 147 -27.72 11.95 -7.35
N GLU A 148 -28.01 13.24 -7.42
CA GLU A 148 -27.13 14.28 -6.86
C GLU A 148 -27.16 14.22 -5.33
N ILE A 149 -25.99 14.02 -4.72
CA ILE A 149 -25.82 14.01 -3.26
C ILE A 149 -24.93 15.19 -2.90
N SER A 150 -25.46 16.15 -2.14
CA SER A 150 -24.71 17.33 -1.70
C SER A 150 -23.46 16.91 -0.94
N GLY A 151 -22.28 17.33 -1.43
CA GLY A 151 -20.98 17.05 -0.83
C GLY A 151 -20.22 15.84 -1.41
N CYS A 152 -20.69 15.21 -2.50
CA CYS A 152 -19.96 14.14 -3.18
C CYS A 152 -19.88 14.38 -4.70
N GLU A 153 -18.68 14.33 -5.27
CA GLU A 153 -18.43 14.46 -6.72
C GLU A 153 -17.84 13.15 -7.28
N LEU A 154 -18.19 12.81 -8.52
CA LEU A 154 -17.68 11.63 -9.22
C LEU A 154 -16.52 12.03 -10.15
N VAL A 155 -15.29 11.69 -9.77
CA VAL A 155 -14.08 11.93 -10.58
C VAL A 155 -13.61 10.62 -11.21
N GLN A 156 -13.28 10.65 -12.51
CA GLN A 156 -12.71 9.51 -13.25
C GLN A 156 -11.39 9.91 -13.91
N GLU A 157 -10.33 9.14 -13.66
CA GLU A 157 -8.99 9.34 -14.20
C GLU A 157 -8.59 8.22 -15.17
N ASN A 158 -7.71 8.53 -16.13
CA ASN A 158 -7.21 7.57 -17.10
C ASN A 158 -6.03 6.77 -16.54
N ARG A 159 -6.04 5.44 -16.70
CA ARG A 159 -4.95 4.55 -16.25
C ARG A 159 -4.05 4.14 -17.42
N LEU A 160 -2.76 4.41 -17.32
CA LEU A 160 -1.74 3.88 -18.23
C LEU A 160 -1.51 2.38 -17.95
N THR A 161 -1.46 1.56 -19.00
CA THR A 161 -1.13 0.12 -18.90
C THR A 161 0.04 -0.20 -19.83
N ILE A 162 1.13 -0.75 -19.30
CA ILE A 162 2.29 -1.21 -20.07
C ILE A 162 2.20 -2.75 -20.15
N LYS A 163 2.05 -3.31 -21.36
CA LYS A 163 2.02 -4.76 -21.61
C LYS A 163 3.39 -5.27 -22.01
#